data_AF-A0A6A4WKM4-F1
#
_entry.id   AF-A0A6A4WKM4-F1
#
_cell.length_a   1.000
_cell.length_b   1.000
_cell.length_c   1.000
_cell.angle_alpha   90.00
_cell.angle_beta   90.00
_cell.angle_gamma   90.00
#
_symmetry.space_group_name_H-M   'P 1'
#
loop_
_entity.id
_entity.type
_entity.pdbx_description
1 polymer ?
#
loop_
_entity_poly.entity_id
_entity_poly.type
_entity_poly.pdbx_seq_one_letter_code
_entity_poly.pdbx_strand_id
1 'polypeptide(L)'
;MENLLAKLLFFQPENPVSFMETELENLMKLRENSARPAPSLFTDANVTALFNKYDVNHTGVIDAKQYADAFKTLALPLHVTPEAHYTKAQFLDDVRASLNLKTCAFY
;
A
#
# COMPACT_ATOMS: atom_id res chain seq x y z
N MET A 1 9.98 7.42 -19.32
CA MET A 1 10.19 7.80 -17.90
C MET A 1 9.14 8.87 -17.60
N GLU A 2 7.97 8.48 -17.10
CA GLU A 2 6.85 9.39 -16.89
C GLU A 2 6.96 10.05 -15.52
N ASN A 3 7.68 11.16 -15.45
CA ASN A 3 7.81 11.92 -14.21
C ASN A 3 6.69 12.97 -14.13
N LEU A 4 5.84 12.87 -13.10
CA LEU A 4 4.69 13.75 -12.90
C LEU A 4 5.10 15.24 -12.77
N LEU A 5 6.28 15.51 -12.19
CA LEU A 5 6.84 16.87 -12.12
C LEU A 5 7.26 17.38 -13.50
N ALA A 6 7.78 16.50 -14.36
CA ALA A 6 8.12 16.88 -15.74
C ALA A 6 6.87 17.26 -16.55
N LYS A 7 5.73 16.59 -16.30
CA LYS A 7 4.44 16.97 -16.91
C LYS A 7 3.99 18.37 -16.46
N LEU A 8 4.11 18.71 -15.19
CA LEU A 8 3.77 20.05 -14.70
C LEU A 8 4.65 21.15 -15.31
N LEU A 9 5.96 20.91 -15.38
CA LEU A 9 6.91 21.86 -15.99
C LEU A 9 6.66 22.07 -17.48
N PHE A 10 6.21 21.02 -18.18
CA PHE A 10 5.96 21.04 -19.61
C PHE A 10 4.61 21.64 -19.97
N PHE A 11 3.52 21.22 -19.31
CA PHE A 11 2.17 21.64 -19.65
C PHE A 11 1.75 22.97 -19.00
N GLN A 12 2.45 23.40 -17.94
CA GLN A 12 2.19 24.64 -17.18
C GLN A 12 0.70 25.00 -17.08
N PRO A 13 -0.13 24.07 -16.55
CA PRO A 13 -1.57 24.28 -16.50
C PRO A 13 -1.92 25.45 -15.57
N GLU A 14 -2.98 26.19 -15.89
CA GLU A 14 -3.51 27.28 -15.04
C GLU A 14 -3.85 26.81 -13.62
N ASN A 15 -4.29 25.56 -13.48
CA ASN A 15 -4.55 24.93 -12.19
C ASN A 15 -3.72 23.63 -12.07
N PRO A 16 -2.55 23.66 -11.43
CA PRO A 16 -1.68 22.49 -11.31
C PRO A 16 -2.30 21.39 -10.45
N VAL A 17 -3.11 21.72 -9.45
CA VAL A 17 -3.71 20.72 -8.54
C VAL A 17 -4.73 19.85 -9.28
N SER A 18 -5.66 20.48 -10.01
CA SER A 18 -6.68 19.74 -10.80
C SER A 18 -6.05 18.90 -11.92
N PHE A 19 -4.97 19.39 -12.53
CA PHE A 19 -4.18 18.61 -13.49
C PHE A 19 -3.55 17.38 -12.83
N MET A 20 -2.98 17.53 -11.63
CA MET A 20 -2.43 16.38 -10.89
C MET A 20 -3.50 15.36 -10.52
N GLU A 21 -4.68 15.80 -10.08
CA GLU A 21 -5.80 14.90 -9.75
C GLU A 21 -6.22 14.06 -10.96
N THR A 22 -6.36 14.71 -12.12
CA THR A 22 -6.73 14.05 -13.38
C THR A 22 -5.65 13.05 -13.81
N GLU A 23 -4.38 13.41 -13.70
CA GLU A 23 -3.27 12.52 -14.04
C GLU A 23 -3.18 11.32 -13.08
N LEU A 24 -3.42 11.54 -11.79
CA LEU A 24 -3.47 10.47 -10.79
C LEU A 24 -4.64 9.51 -11.06
N GLU A 25 -5.82 10.02 -11.40
CA GLU A 25 -6.96 9.20 -11.83
C GLU A 25 -6.64 8.37 -13.08
N ASN A 26 -5.99 8.97 -14.08
CA ASN A 26 -5.60 8.26 -15.29
C ASN A 26 -4.61 7.14 -14.98
N LEU A 27 -3.65 7.37 -14.08
CA LEU A 27 -2.74 6.34 -13.60
C LEU A 27 -3.46 5.22 -12.84
N MET A 28 -4.50 5.55 -12.08
CA MET A 28 -5.35 4.56 -11.40
C MET A 28 -6.17 3.73 -12.39
N LYS A 29 -6.76 4.35 -13.41
CA LYS A 29 -7.53 3.66 -14.47
C LYS A 29 -6.63 2.78 -15.34
N LEU A 30 -5.41 3.22 -15.63
CA LEU A 30 -4.40 2.41 -16.32
C LEU A 30 -3.98 1.20 -15.48
N ARG A 31 -3.97 1.32 -14.15
CA ARG A 31 -3.76 0.20 -13.23
C ARG A 31 -4.87 -0.86 -13.34
N GLU A 32 -6.12 -0.45 -13.55
CA GLU A 32 -7.25 -1.39 -13.65
C GLU A 32 -7.30 -2.11 -15.02
N ASN A 33 -6.94 -1.41 -16.10
CA ASN A 33 -7.06 -1.94 -17.47
C ASN A 33 -5.78 -2.58 -18.04
N SER A 34 -4.62 -2.45 -17.38
CA SER A 34 -3.38 -3.05 -17.87
C SER A 34 -3.07 -4.38 -17.17
N ALA A 35 -2.79 -5.41 -17.97
CA ALA A 35 -2.27 -6.71 -17.50
C ALA A 35 -0.86 -6.63 -16.89
N ARG A 36 -0.34 -5.42 -16.64
CA ARG A 36 0.90 -5.21 -15.91
C ARG A 36 0.56 -4.99 -14.45
N PRO A 37 1.21 -5.71 -13.51
CA PRO A 37 1.02 -5.41 -12.10
C PRO A 37 1.41 -3.94 -11.92
N ALA A 38 0.47 -3.15 -11.39
CA ALA A 38 0.74 -1.79 -10.99
C ALA A 38 2.05 -1.75 -10.17
N PRO A 39 2.80 -0.63 -10.14
CA PRO A 39 3.82 -0.46 -9.12
C PRO A 39 3.10 -0.51 -7.77
N SER A 40 2.98 -1.70 -7.20
CA SER A 40 2.11 -1.91 -6.05
C SER A 40 2.86 -1.33 -4.88
N LEU A 41 2.32 -0.22 -4.36
CA LEU A 41 2.75 0.34 -3.08
C LEU A 41 2.71 -0.74 -1.98
N PHE A 42 1.93 -1.80 -2.20
CA PHE A 42 1.82 -3.00 -1.40
C PHE A 42 2.48 -4.24 -2.03
N THR A 43 3.61 -4.10 -2.73
CA THR A 43 4.43 -5.28 -3.11
C THR A 43 4.87 -6.02 -1.85
N ASP A 44 5.10 -7.33 -1.96
CA ASP A 44 5.67 -8.14 -0.88
C ASP A 44 6.96 -7.53 -0.31
N ALA A 45 7.76 -6.88 -1.16
CA ALA A 45 8.97 -6.16 -0.78
C ALA A 45 8.66 -4.95 0.13
N ASN A 46 7.66 -4.14 -0.21
CA ASN A 46 7.25 -2.99 0.60
C ASN A 46 6.60 -3.42 1.91
N VAL A 47 5.76 -4.46 1.90
CA VAL A 47 5.13 -5.01 3.11
C VAL A 47 6.18 -5.66 4.01
N THR A 48 7.18 -6.33 3.43
CA THR A 48 8.35 -6.84 4.16
C THR A 48 9.17 -5.72 4.80
N ALA A 49 9.46 -4.65 4.05
CA ALA A 49 10.18 -3.50 4.58
C ALA A 49 9.41 -2.84 5.73
N LEU A 50 8.08 -2.80 5.63
CA LEU A 50 7.21 -2.31 6.69
C LEU A 50 7.26 -3.22 7.92
N PHE A 51 7.19 -4.55 7.76
CA PHE A 51 7.38 -5.49 8.87
C PHE A 51 8.72 -5.27 9.58
N ASN A 52 9.80 -5.16 8.80
CA ASN A 52 11.15 -4.94 9.33
C ASN A 52 11.28 -3.59 10.08
N LYS A 53 10.48 -2.58 9.72
CA LYS A 53 10.43 -1.30 10.45
C LYS A 53 9.87 -1.46 11.86
N TYR A 54 8.94 -2.39 12.06
CA TYR A 54 8.29 -2.64 13.35
C TYR A 54 9.00 -3.75 14.16
N ASP A 55 9.67 -4.71 13.51
CA ASP A 55 10.55 -5.70 14.15
C ASP A 55 11.93 -5.11 14.49
N VAL A 56 11.96 -4.11 15.37
CA VAL A 56 13.19 -3.40 15.79
C VAL A 56 14.19 -4.34 16.47
N ASN A 57 13.69 -5.41 17.11
CA ASN A 57 14.54 -6.38 17.81
C ASN A 57 15.10 -7.45 16.88
N HIS A 58 14.76 -7.45 15.58
CA HIS A 58 15.13 -8.47 14.60
C HIS A 58 14.83 -9.89 15.08
N THR A 59 13.76 -10.02 15.84
CA THR A 59 13.33 -11.29 16.44
C THR A 59 12.55 -12.15 15.45
N GLY A 60 12.16 -11.59 14.30
CA GLY A 60 11.32 -12.24 13.30
C GLY A 60 9.83 -12.26 13.67
N VAL A 61 9.47 -11.62 14.78
CA VAL A 61 8.11 -11.51 15.32
C VAL A 61 7.82 -10.09 15.77
N ILE A 62 6.56 -9.66 15.63
CA ILE A 62 6.07 -8.36 16.13
C ILE A 62 4.94 -8.58 17.14
N ASP A 63 4.85 -7.72 18.14
CA ASP A 63 3.79 -7.77 19.14
C ASP A 63 2.48 -7.18 18.62
N ALA A 64 1.36 -7.52 19.27
CA ALA A 64 0.02 -7.04 18.88
C ALA A 64 -0.09 -5.51 18.75
N LYS A 65 0.64 -4.74 19.56
CA LYS A 65 0.67 -3.28 19.47
C LYS A 65 1.34 -2.79 18.19
N GLN A 66 2.50 -3.38 17.86
CA GLN A 66 3.25 -3.07 16.64
C GLN A 66 2.48 -3.50 15.39
N TYR A 67 1.81 -4.65 15.46
CA TYR A 67 0.92 -5.15 14.43
C TYR A 67 -0.23 -4.16 14.15
N ALA A 68 -0.93 -3.70 15.20
CA ALA A 68 -2.03 -2.74 15.06
C ALA A 68 -1.56 -1.39 14.47
N ASP A 69 -0.40 -0.89 14.90
CA ASP A 69 0.16 0.36 14.39
C ASP A 69 0.64 0.24 12.93
N ALA A 70 1.14 -0.94 12.52
CA ALA A 70 1.46 -1.24 11.12
C ALA A 70 0.21 -1.23 10.24
N PHE A 71 -0.89 -1.85 10.68
CA PHE A 71 -2.17 -1.85 9.95
C PHE A 71 -2.81 -0.46 9.85
N LYS A 72 -2.71 0.35 10.90
CA LYS A 72 -3.09 1.78 10.85
C LYS A 72 -2.28 2.55 9.82
N THR A 73 -0.97 2.31 9.75
CA THR A 73 -0.07 2.96 8.79
C THR A 73 -0.41 2.57 7.35
N LEU A 74 -0.86 1.33 7.14
CA LEU A 74 -1.35 0.84 5.85
C LEU A 74 -2.82 1.24 5.55
N ALA A 75 -3.51 1.91 6.48
CA ALA A 75 -4.95 2.22 6.41
C ALA A 75 -5.80 0.99 6.04
N LEU A 76 -5.43 -0.17 6.59
CA LEU A 76 -6.16 -1.43 6.42
C LEU A 76 -7.03 -1.71 7.65
N PRO A 77 -8.23 -2.28 7.46
CA PRO A 77 -9.06 -2.69 8.57
C PRO A 77 -8.34 -3.80 9.36
N LEU A 78 -8.16 -3.57 10.65
CA LEU A 78 -7.59 -4.58 11.54
C LEU A 78 -8.65 -5.65 11.79
N HIS A 79 -8.48 -6.84 11.22
CA HIS A 79 -9.45 -7.94 11.36
C HIS A 79 -8.99 -9.04 12.33
N VAL A 80 -8.00 -8.75 13.18
CA VAL A 80 -7.18 -9.81 13.80
C VAL A 80 -7.47 -9.98 15.29
N THR A 81 -7.60 -11.25 15.67
CA THR A 81 -7.65 -11.74 17.05
C THR A 81 -6.32 -11.51 17.76
N PRO A 82 -6.29 -11.00 18.99
CA PRO A 82 -5.04 -10.67 19.68
C PRO A 82 -4.22 -11.95 19.97
N GLU A 83 -3.15 -12.14 19.22
CA GLU A 83 -2.10 -13.13 19.48
C GLU A 83 -0.94 -12.45 20.22
N ALA A 84 -0.15 -13.23 20.96
CA ALA A 84 1.00 -12.70 21.68
C ALA A 84 2.08 -12.17 20.71
N HIS A 85 2.32 -12.89 19.60
CA HIS A 85 3.35 -12.57 18.63
C HIS A 85 2.89 -12.95 17.21
N TYR A 86 3.16 -12.08 16.24
CA TYR A 86 2.86 -12.31 14.82
C TYR A 86 4.15 -12.50 14.04
N THR A 87 4.24 -13.59 13.29
CA THR A 87 5.35 -13.85 12.38
C THR A 87 5.21 -13.04 11.08
N LYS A 88 6.34 -12.84 10.39
CA LYS A 88 6.35 -12.20 9.07
C LYS A 88 5.40 -12.86 8.06
N ALA A 89 5.29 -14.18 8.09
CA ALA A 89 4.42 -14.92 7.17
C ALA A 89 2.93 -14.59 7.42
N GLN A 90 2.50 -14.66 8.68
CA GLN A 90 1.13 -14.29 9.08
C GLN A 90 0.82 -12.84 8.71
N PHE A 91 1.73 -11.90 9.01
CA PHE A 91 1.55 -10.49 8.65
C PHE A 91 1.35 -10.28 7.15
N LEU A 92 2.12 -10.97 6.30
CA LEU A 92 1.99 -10.87 4.85
C LEU A 92 0.66 -11.44 4.35
N ASP A 93 0.24 -12.60 4.87
CA ASP A 93 -1.02 -13.22 4.48
C ASP A 93 -2.23 -12.38 4.91
N ASP A 94 -2.20 -11.79 6.10
CA ASP A 94 -3.27 -10.91 6.60
C ASP A 94 -3.38 -9.61 5.78
N VAL A 95 -2.25 -9.01 5.41
CA VAL A 95 -2.22 -7.82 4.54
C VAL A 95 -2.76 -8.17 3.15
N ARG A 96 -2.37 -9.33 2.59
CA ARG A 96 -2.89 -9.81 1.29
C ARG A 96 -4.38 -10.09 1.34
N ALA A 97 -4.87 -10.74 2.40
CA ALA A 97 -6.29 -10.97 2.60
C ALA A 97 -7.07 -9.66 2.68
N SER A 98 -6.55 -8.67 3.42
CA SER A 98 -7.16 -7.35 3.57
C SER A 98 -7.19 -6.54 2.27
N LEU A 99 -6.19 -6.69 1.41
CA LEU A 99 -6.15 -6.05 0.09
C LEU A 99 -7.11 -6.74 -0.90
N ASN A 100 -7.16 -8.07 -0.89
CA ASN A 100 -8.09 -8.84 -1.74
C ASN A 100 -9.57 -8.62 -1.36
N LEU A 101 -9.86 -8.34 -0.07
CA LEU A 101 -11.20 -7.96 0.37
C LEU A 101 -11.64 -6.60 -0.19
N LYS A 102 -10.72 -5.63 -0.34
CA LYS A 102 -11.04 -4.34 -0.97
C LYS A 102 -11.32 -4.46 -2.47
N THR A 103 -10.70 -5.42 -3.17
CA THR A 103 -11.01 -5.67 -4.59
C THR A 103 -12.39 -6.30 -4.81
N CYS A 104 -12.99 -6.94 -3.80
CA CYS A 104 -14.34 -7.50 -3.89
C CYS A 104 -15.45 -6.50 -3.52
N ALA A 105 -15.13 -5.34 -2.93
CA ALA A 105 -16.10 -4.40 -2.40
C ALA A 105 -16.48 -3.25 -3.36
N PHE A 106 -15.95 -3.26 -4.60
CA PHE A 106 -16.34 -2.33 -5.66
C PHE A 106 -17.01 -3.12 -6.80
N TYR A 107 -18.25 -3.55 -6.58
CA TYR A 107 -19.17 -4.00 -7.62
C TYR A 107 -20.47 -3.23 -7.50
#